data_AF-A0A7W9N0U9-F1
#
_entry.id   AF-A0A7W9N0U9-F1
#
_cell.length_a   1.000
_cell.length_b   1.000
_cell.length_c   1.000
_cell.angle_alpha   90.00
_cell.angle_beta   90.00
_cell.angle_gamma   90.00
#
_symmetry.space_group_name_H-M   'P 1'
#
loop_
_entity.id
_entity.type
_entity.pdbx_description
1 polymer ?
#
loop_
_entity_poly.entity_id
_entity_poly.type
_entity_poly.pdbx_seq_one_letter_code
_entity_poly.pdbx_strand_id
1 'polypeptide(L)'
;MDSASADAARPHDDGADLGDLMHVVFRRLRRRWSAQLEPLGVTPHQVRALRGVAEGAGGGIGSGAEARAASRPVSGPVADDDGGVRLRDLAERLRIAPRSATDVVDQLESRGLVERAADPADRRAVRIRLTDAGRGLLRRVHEARRTEAADFFAVLAPADRAELARLLARVAANPAEGIE
;
A
#
# COMPACT_ATOMS: atom_id res chain seq x y z
N MET A 1 4.46 6.12 60.94
CA MET A 1 4.56 7.59 60.90
C MET A 1 5.78 7.88 60.03
N ASP A 2 5.57 8.00 58.72
CA ASP A 2 5.30 9.27 58.00
C ASP A 2 6.66 9.79 57.49
N SER A 3 6.94 10.05 56.22
CA SER A 3 6.08 10.32 55.07
C SER A 3 6.79 9.95 53.75
N ALA A 4 5.96 9.58 52.78
CA ALA A 4 5.97 9.94 51.34
C ALA A 4 7.29 10.44 50.71
N SER A 5 7.85 9.77 49.70
CA SER A 5 7.36 9.75 48.30
C SER A 5 7.28 11.15 47.67
N ALA A 6 8.32 11.50 46.90
CA ALA A 6 8.24 12.47 45.81
C ALA A 6 9.46 12.32 44.89
N ASP A 7 9.59 11.14 44.24
CA ASP A 7 10.34 11.11 42.98
C ASP A 7 9.38 11.59 41.89
N ALA A 8 9.44 12.90 41.65
CA ALA A 8 8.58 13.58 40.70
C ALA A 8 8.89 13.03 39.30
N ALA A 9 7.96 12.22 38.78
CA ALA A 9 7.88 11.85 37.39
C ALA A 9 8.10 13.10 36.53
N ARG A 10 9.21 13.12 35.79
CA ARG A 10 9.40 14.13 34.75
C ARG A 10 8.28 13.93 33.73
N PRO A 11 7.57 14.99 33.31
CA PRO A 11 6.69 14.88 32.17
C PRO A 11 7.55 14.54 30.95
N HIS A 12 7.35 13.34 30.38
CA HIS A 12 7.88 13.04 29.07
C HIS A 12 7.15 13.94 28.06
N ASP A 13 7.93 14.60 27.22
CA ASP A 13 7.48 15.43 26.13
C ASP A 13 6.89 14.51 25.02
N ASP A 14 5.69 14.00 25.27
CA ASP A 14 5.08 12.85 24.56
C ASP A 14 4.73 13.11 23.08
N GLY A 15 4.89 14.34 22.59
CA GLY A 15 4.68 14.71 21.18
C GLY A 15 5.95 14.73 20.34
N ALA A 16 7.10 15.05 20.95
CA ALA A 16 8.36 15.23 20.24
C ALA A 16 9.07 13.91 19.89
N ASP A 17 8.73 12.79 20.53
CA ASP A 17 9.40 11.48 20.34
C ASP A 17 8.64 10.53 19.38
N LEU A 18 7.30 10.58 19.35
CA LEU A 18 6.50 9.65 18.54
C LEU A 18 6.75 9.83 17.02
N GLY A 19 6.87 11.08 16.56
CA GLY A 19 7.16 11.37 15.15
C GLY A 19 8.49 10.79 14.69
N ASP A 20 9.54 10.93 15.50
CA ASP A 20 10.88 10.44 15.21
C ASP A 20 10.94 8.90 15.26
N LEU A 21 10.30 8.29 16.25
CA LEU A 21 10.14 6.84 16.33
C LEU A 21 9.40 6.29 15.10
N MET A 22 8.34 6.95 14.67
CA MET A 22 7.61 6.58 13.45
C MET A 22 8.52 6.66 12.22
N HIS A 23 9.32 7.73 12.08
CA HIS A 23 10.30 7.84 10.97
C HIS A 23 11.35 6.73 11.02
N VAL A 24 11.86 6.36 12.19
CA VAL A 24 12.83 5.26 12.35
C VAL A 24 12.20 3.92 11.95
N VAL A 25 11.01 3.63 12.46
CA VAL A 25 10.26 2.39 12.18
C VAL A 25 9.93 2.31 10.68
N PHE A 26 9.40 3.37 10.08
CA PHE A 26 9.09 3.40 8.65
C PHE A 26 10.33 3.20 7.78
N ARG A 27 11.47 3.82 8.11
CA ARG A 27 12.72 3.57 7.36
C ARG A 27 13.15 2.11 7.42
N ARG A 28 13.06 1.48 8.60
CA ARG A 28 13.40 0.06 8.77
C ARG A 28 12.44 -0.84 7.99
N LEU A 29 11.14 -0.59 8.13
CA LEU A 29 10.09 -1.34 7.44
C LEU A 29 10.20 -1.20 5.91
N ARG A 30 10.48 0.02 5.41
CA ARG A 30 10.69 0.28 3.97
C ARG A 30 11.92 -0.45 3.42
N ARG A 31 13.03 -0.47 4.16
CA ARG A 31 14.25 -1.19 3.74
C ARG A 31 14.00 -2.71 3.68
N ARG A 32 13.39 -3.29 4.72
CA ARG A 32 12.98 -4.71 4.74
C ARG A 32 12.04 -5.02 3.57
N TRP A 33 11.06 -4.13 3.30
CA TRP A 33 10.17 -4.32 2.17
C TRP A 33 10.86 -4.20 0.80
N SER A 34 11.80 -3.29 0.59
CA SER A 34 12.52 -3.29 -0.68
C SER A 34 13.34 -4.57 -0.86
N ALA A 35 13.98 -5.08 0.19
CA ALA A 35 14.78 -6.31 0.13
C ALA A 35 13.94 -7.55 -0.20
N GLN A 36 12.73 -7.69 0.36
CA GLN A 36 11.88 -8.87 0.12
C GLN A 36 11.31 -8.96 -1.30
N LEU A 37 11.35 -7.86 -2.07
CA LEU A 37 10.87 -7.85 -3.45
C LEU A 37 11.95 -8.25 -4.47
N GLU A 38 13.22 -8.23 -4.07
CA GLU A 38 14.35 -8.56 -4.95
C GLU A 38 14.24 -9.99 -5.52
N PRO A 39 13.93 -11.03 -4.72
CA PRO A 39 13.74 -12.39 -5.26
C PRO A 39 12.51 -12.54 -6.16
N LEU A 40 11.58 -11.59 -6.11
CA LEU A 40 10.40 -11.53 -6.97
C LEU A 40 10.68 -10.75 -8.27
N GLY A 41 11.88 -10.15 -8.38
CA GLY A 41 12.33 -9.36 -9.51
C GLY A 41 11.51 -8.09 -9.72
N VAL A 42 10.80 -7.57 -8.71
CA VAL A 42 9.92 -6.39 -8.85
C VAL A 42 10.38 -5.25 -7.98
N THR A 43 10.15 -4.02 -8.44
CA THR A 43 10.37 -2.83 -7.62
C THR A 43 9.11 -2.46 -6.82
N PRO A 44 9.23 -1.68 -5.73
CA PRO A 44 8.07 -1.15 -5.02
C PRO A 44 7.11 -0.35 -5.92
N HIS A 45 7.65 0.39 -6.89
CA HIS A 45 6.85 1.16 -7.86
C HIS A 45 6.06 0.25 -8.80
N GLN A 46 6.66 -0.85 -9.27
CA GLN A 46 5.98 -1.87 -10.07
C GLN A 46 4.87 -2.57 -9.27
N VAL A 47 5.12 -2.90 -7.99
CA VAL A 47 4.10 -3.46 -7.09
C VAL A 47 2.94 -2.48 -6.90
N ARG A 48 3.24 -1.19 -6.72
CA ARG A 48 2.20 -0.14 -6.60
C ARG A 48 1.37 -0.04 -7.87
N ALA A 49 2.00 -0.07 -9.04
CA ALA A 49 1.30 -0.05 -10.33
C ALA A 49 0.39 -1.28 -10.52
N LEU A 50 0.89 -2.49 -10.23
CA LEU A 50 0.08 -3.71 -10.29
C LEU A 50 -1.14 -3.67 -9.36
N ARG A 51 -1.00 -3.13 -8.14
CA ARG A 51 -2.13 -2.92 -7.23
C ARG A 51 -3.13 -1.91 -7.78
N GLY A 52 -2.65 -0.81 -8.37
CA GLY A 52 -3.51 0.17 -9.03
C GLY A 52 -4.33 -0.43 -10.18
N VAL A 53 -3.74 -1.36 -10.95
CA VAL A 53 -4.46 -2.12 -11.98
C VAL A 53 -5.51 -3.04 -11.36
N ALA A 54 -5.17 -3.78 -10.30
CA ALA A 54 -6.09 -4.68 -9.60
C ALA A 54 -7.30 -3.94 -8.99
N GLU A 55 -7.06 -2.75 -8.41
CA GLU A 55 -8.08 -1.93 -7.77
C GLU A 55 -8.91 -1.13 -8.78
N GLY A 56 -8.36 -0.84 -9.95
CA GLY A 56 -9.05 -0.19 -11.06
C GLY A 56 -9.99 -1.10 -11.83
N ALA A 57 -9.78 -2.41 -11.75
CA ALA A 57 -10.64 -3.40 -12.39
C ALA A 57 -12.03 -3.49 -11.74
N GLY A 58 -12.18 -3.20 -10.44
CA GLY A 58 -13.43 -3.42 -9.68
C GLY A 58 -14.40 -2.25 -9.58
N GLY A 59 -14.40 -1.28 -10.51
CA GLY A 59 -15.38 -0.18 -10.47
C GLY A 59 -15.12 0.95 -11.46
N GLY A 60 -16.04 1.09 -12.43
CA GLY A 60 -16.17 2.26 -13.27
C GLY A 60 -16.42 3.53 -12.45
N ILE A 61 -15.85 4.64 -12.91
CA ILE A 61 -15.84 5.91 -12.21
C ILE A 61 -17.26 6.53 -12.23
N GLY A 62 -17.96 6.43 -11.10
CA GLY A 62 -18.96 7.40 -10.67
C GLY A 62 -18.37 8.19 -9.51
N SER A 63 -18.39 9.52 -9.63
CA SER A 63 -17.86 10.50 -8.66
C SER A 63 -18.18 10.15 -7.19
N GLY A 64 -17.16 10.08 -6.34
CA GLY A 64 -17.30 9.91 -4.88
C GLY A 64 -16.28 8.97 -4.21
N ALA A 65 -15.35 8.37 -4.96
CA ALA A 65 -14.44 7.33 -4.45
C ALA A 65 -13.17 7.86 -3.72
N GLU A 66 -13.02 9.17 -3.53
CA GLU A 66 -11.80 9.78 -2.97
C GLU A 66 -11.66 9.52 -1.44
N ALA A 67 -12.75 9.26 -0.73
CA ALA A 67 -12.72 8.98 0.71
C ALA A 67 -12.46 7.49 1.06
N ARG A 68 -12.47 6.56 0.10
CA ARG A 68 -12.37 5.11 0.37
C ARG A 68 -10.98 4.52 0.09
N ALA A 69 -10.11 5.24 -0.63
CA ALA A 69 -8.78 4.77 -1.00
C ALA A 69 -7.76 4.83 0.16
N ALA A 70 -7.97 5.71 1.15
CA ALA A 70 -7.01 5.93 2.24
C ALA A 70 -7.11 4.92 3.40
N SER A 71 -8.15 4.08 3.46
CA SER A 71 -8.39 3.19 4.60
C SER A 71 -8.83 1.77 4.23
N ARG A 72 -8.64 1.34 2.97
CA ARG A 72 -8.75 -0.10 2.67
C ARG A 72 -7.51 -0.80 3.20
N PRO A 73 -7.65 -1.83 4.06
CA PRO A 73 -6.51 -2.68 4.38
C PRO A 73 -5.93 -3.17 3.05
N VAL A 74 -4.60 -3.28 2.98
CA VAL A 74 -3.86 -3.79 1.81
C VAL A 74 -4.15 -5.28 1.49
N SER A 75 -5.20 -5.80 2.13
CA SER A 75 -5.69 -7.15 2.30
C SER A 75 -7.17 -7.18 1.89
N GLY A 76 -7.44 -7.04 0.60
CA GLY A 76 -8.74 -7.37 0.01
C GLY A 76 -8.55 -8.45 -1.05
N PRO A 77 -9.47 -9.41 -1.21
CA PRO A 77 -9.43 -10.34 -2.33
C PRO A 77 -9.44 -9.56 -3.65
N VAL A 78 -8.54 -9.92 -4.56
CA VAL A 78 -8.55 -9.42 -5.94
C VAL A 78 -9.80 -9.99 -6.59
N ALA A 79 -10.79 -9.14 -6.88
CA ALA A 79 -12.01 -9.56 -7.56
C ALA A 79 -11.73 -9.78 -9.05
N ASP A 80 -12.29 -10.85 -9.62
CA ASP A 80 -12.26 -11.16 -11.05
C ASP A 80 -13.29 -10.28 -11.79
N ASP A 81 -12.95 -9.01 -12.00
CA ASP A 81 -13.65 -8.14 -12.95
C ASP A 81 -12.74 -7.93 -14.17
N ASP A 82 -13.21 -8.32 -15.35
CA ASP A 82 -12.48 -8.23 -16.64
C ASP A 82 -12.37 -6.77 -17.15
N GLY A 83 -12.80 -5.80 -16.34
CA GLY A 83 -12.92 -4.38 -16.68
C GLY A 83 -11.64 -3.54 -16.53
N GLY A 84 -10.45 -4.07 -16.85
CA GLY A 84 -9.13 -3.44 -16.67
C GLY A 84 -9.04 -1.89 -16.77
N VAL A 85 -8.10 -1.30 -16.04
CA VAL A 85 -8.02 0.16 -15.83
C VAL A 85 -7.52 0.90 -17.07
N ARG A 86 -8.08 2.06 -17.40
CA ARG A 86 -7.50 2.92 -18.44
C ARG A 86 -6.16 3.46 -17.98
N LEU A 87 -5.20 3.58 -18.90
CA LEU A 87 -3.85 4.07 -18.56
C LEU A 87 -3.87 5.46 -17.92
N ARG A 88 -4.77 6.34 -18.37
CA ARG A 88 -4.98 7.67 -17.80
C ARG A 88 -5.41 7.57 -16.32
N ASP A 89 -6.44 6.78 -16.05
CA ASP A 89 -6.98 6.61 -14.70
C ASP A 89 -5.92 5.98 -13.78
N LEU A 90 -5.09 5.07 -14.31
CA LEU A 90 -3.95 4.53 -13.57
C LEU A 90 -2.92 5.61 -13.23
N ALA A 91 -2.57 6.50 -14.17
CA ALA A 91 -1.65 7.60 -13.92
C ALA A 91 -2.17 8.56 -12.82
N GLU A 92 -3.45 8.93 -12.91
CA GLU A 92 -4.13 9.78 -11.94
C GLU A 92 -4.13 9.13 -10.54
N ARG A 93 -4.49 7.84 -10.44
CA ARG A 93 -4.47 7.07 -9.19
C ARG A 93 -3.06 6.95 -8.60
N LEU A 94 -2.07 6.72 -9.44
CA LEU A 94 -0.68 6.60 -9.00
C LEU A 94 -0.06 7.96 -8.64
N ARG A 95 -0.70 9.07 -9.02
CA ARG A 95 -0.20 10.45 -8.91
C ARG A 95 1.16 10.61 -9.58
N ILE A 96 1.27 10.11 -10.82
CA ILE A 96 2.48 10.20 -11.64
C ILE A 96 2.16 10.77 -13.01
N ALA A 97 3.18 11.27 -13.71
CA ALA A 97 3.02 11.74 -15.07
C ALA A 97 2.56 10.61 -16.02
N PRO A 98 1.72 10.90 -17.04
CA PRO A 98 1.26 9.89 -17.99
C PRO A 98 2.38 9.12 -18.68
N ARG A 99 3.51 9.78 -18.97
CA ARG A 99 4.70 9.14 -19.54
C ARG A 99 5.28 8.09 -18.57
N SER A 100 5.42 8.44 -17.29
CA SER A 100 5.90 7.50 -16.27
C SER A 100 4.94 6.31 -16.07
N ALA A 101 3.63 6.54 -16.17
CA ALA A 101 2.64 5.46 -16.16
C ALA A 101 2.79 4.54 -17.38
N THR A 102 3.11 5.09 -18.54
CA THR A 102 3.40 4.30 -19.74
C THR A 102 4.65 3.45 -19.53
N ASP A 103 5.76 4.06 -19.08
CA ASP A 103 7.03 3.37 -18.87
C ASP A 103 6.91 2.21 -17.87
N VAL A 104 6.17 2.40 -16.76
CA VAL A 104 5.98 1.31 -15.78
C VAL A 104 5.09 0.19 -16.34
N VAL A 105 4.08 0.53 -17.14
CA VAL A 105 3.22 -0.47 -17.79
C VAL A 105 3.99 -1.26 -18.83
N ASP A 106 4.85 -0.63 -19.64
CA ASP A 106 5.73 -1.32 -20.58
C ASP A 106 6.66 -2.33 -19.88
N GLN A 107 7.24 -1.95 -18.75
CA GLN A 107 8.06 -2.85 -17.94
C GLN A 107 7.28 -4.01 -17.34
N LEU A 108 6.00 -3.82 -17.00
CA LEU A 108 5.15 -4.89 -16.49
C LEU A 108 4.67 -5.82 -17.62
N GLU A 109 4.35 -5.25 -18.78
CA GLU A 109 3.88 -6.00 -19.96
C GLU A 109 5.01 -6.86 -20.56
N SER A 110 6.23 -6.31 -20.69
CA SER A 110 7.42 -7.05 -21.12
C SER A 110 7.75 -8.25 -20.21
N ARG A 111 7.24 -8.26 -18.98
CA ARG A 111 7.37 -9.36 -18.02
C ARG A 111 6.14 -10.27 -17.97
N GLY A 112 5.15 -10.03 -18.82
CA GLY A 112 3.91 -10.78 -18.89
C GLY A 112 3.03 -10.63 -17.65
N LEU A 113 3.18 -9.56 -16.87
CA LEU A 113 2.43 -9.33 -15.62
C LEU A 113 1.13 -8.55 -15.88
N VAL A 114 1.09 -7.77 -16.95
CA VAL A 114 -0.09 -7.08 -17.44
C VAL A 114 -0.23 -7.27 -18.94
N GLU A 115 -1.42 -7.01 -19.45
CA GLU A 115 -1.71 -6.98 -20.88
C GLU A 115 -2.51 -5.73 -21.22
N ARG A 116 -2.34 -5.26 -22.46
CA ARG A 116 -3.12 -4.17 -23.04
C ARG A 116 -4.27 -4.72 -23.88
N ALA A 117 -5.48 -4.22 -23.60
CA ALA A 117 -6.67 -4.49 -24.39
C ALA A 117 -7.24 -3.16 -24.92
N ALA A 118 -7.80 -3.19 -26.13
CA ALA A 118 -8.58 -2.06 -26.64
C ALA A 118 -9.82 -1.87 -25.76
N ASP A 119 -10.19 -0.62 -25.46
CA ASP A 119 -11.44 -0.36 -24.75
C ASP A 119 -12.64 -0.65 -25.69
N PRO A 120 -13.57 -1.56 -25.33
CA PRO A 120 -14.74 -1.87 -26.17
C PRO A 120 -15.62 -0.65 -26.44
N ALA A 121 -15.62 0.34 -25.53
CA ALA A 121 -16.41 1.56 -25.63
C ALA A 121 -15.68 2.71 -26.37
N ASP A 122 -14.35 2.64 -26.51
CA ASP A 122 -13.55 3.67 -27.17
C ASP A 122 -12.27 3.07 -27.77
N ARG A 123 -12.25 2.87 -29.09
CA ARG A 123 -11.10 2.29 -29.79
C ARG A 123 -9.81 3.11 -29.67
N ARG A 124 -9.88 4.37 -29.22
CA ARG A 124 -8.71 5.23 -28.97
C ARG A 124 -8.14 5.05 -27.56
N ALA A 125 -8.86 4.37 -26.67
CA ALA A 125 -8.43 4.11 -25.30
C ALA A 125 -7.85 2.70 -25.14
N VAL A 126 -6.85 2.58 -24.26
CA VAL A 126 -6.20 1.33 -23.90
C VAL A 126 -6.49 1.02 -22.43
N ARG A 127 -6.94 -0.22 -22.18
CA ARG A 127 -7.14 -0.80 -20.86
C ARG A 127 -5.96 -1.70 -20.49
N ILE A 128 -5.52 -1.60 -19.25
CA ILE A 128 -4.48 -2.43 -18.67
C ILE A 128 -5.16 -3.46 -17.76
N ARG A 129 -4.88 -4.74 -18.00
CA ARG A 129 -5.40 -5.87 -17.23
C ARG A 129 -4.27 -6.63 -16.58
N LEU A 130 -4.52 -7.23 -15.42
CA LEU A 130 -3.59 -8.20 -14.86
C LEU A 130 -3.69 -9.51 -15.65
N THR A 131 -2.54 -10.11 -15.94
CA THR A 131 -2.48 -11.51 -16.35
C THR A 131 -2.58 -12.43 -15.11
N ASP A 132 -2.69 -13.74 -15.32
CA ASP A 132 -2.59 -14.71 -14.22
C ASP A 132 -1.23 -14.63 -13.51
N ALA A 133 -0.16 -14.38 -14.24
CA ALA A 133 1.17 -14.16 -13.68
C ALA A 133 1.20 -12.89 -12.81
N GLY A 134 0.57 -11.80 -13.25
CA GLY A 134 0.41 -10.58 -12.47
C GLY A 134 -0.36 -10.80 -11.17
N ARG A 135 -1.50 -11.51 -11.23
CA ARG A 135 -2.28 -11.91 -10.05
C ARG A 135 -1.46 -12.79 -9.11
N GLY A 136 -0.74 -13.78 -9.64
CA GLY A 136 0.13 -14.67 -8.87
C GLY A 136 1.26 -13.94 -8.16
N LEU A 137 1.90 -12.98 -8.85
CA LEU A 137 2.92 -12.12 -8.27
C LEU A 137 2.36 -11.29 -7.11
N LEU A 138 1.19 -10.65 -7.27
CA LEU A 138 0.57 -9.88 -6.18
C LEU A 138 0.26 -10.76 -4.95
N ARG A 139 -0.16 -12.01 -5.14
CA ARG A 139 -0.34 -12.97 -4.04
C ARG A 139 0.98 -13.25 -3.31
N ARG A 140 2.07 -13.54 -4.06
CA ARG A 140 3.41 -13.77 -3.48
C ARG A 140 3.93 -12.54 -2.73
N VAL A 141 3.75 -11.35 -3.29
CA VAL A 141 4.11 -10.08 -2.63
C VAL A 141 3.32 -9.89 -1.33
N HIS A 142 2.02 -10.20 -1.34
CA HIS A 142 1.18 -10.11 -0.15
C HIS A 142 1.62 -11.10 0.93
N GLU A 143 1.93 -12.34 0.55
CA GLU A 143 2.44 -13.36 1.46
C GLU A 143 3.78 -12.97 2.09
N ALA A 144 4.76 -12.56 1.27
CA ALA A 144 6.05 -12.09 1.75
C ALA A 144 5.89 -10.95 2.79
N ARG A 145 5.05 -9.96 2.47
CA ARG A 145 4.77 -8.84 3.38
C ARG A 145 4.17 -9.28 4.71
N ARG A 146 3.32 -10.32 4.72
CA ARG A 146 2.71 -10.83 5.96
C ARG A 146 3.75 -11.52 6.84
N THR A 147 4.54 -12.42 6.26
CA THR A 147 5.63 -13.10 6.98
C THR A 147 6.59 -12.08 7.57
N GLU A 148 6.99 -11.11 6.76
CA GLU A 148 7.92 -10.08 7.16
C GLU A 148 7.40 -9.16 8.28
N ALA A 149 6.12 -8.80 8.22
CA ALA A 149 5.49 -8.03 9.29
C ALA A 149 5.42 -8.83 10.59
N ALA A 150 5.10 -10.13 10.51
CA ALA A 150 5.07 -11.00 11.68
C ALA A 150 6.44 -11.07 12.37
N ASP A 151 7.51 -11.23 11.59
CA ASP A 151 8.89 -11.25 12.09
C ASP A 151 9.30 -9.90 12.69
N PHE A 152 8.99 -8.80 12.00
CA PHE A 152 9.34 -7.45 12.46
C PHE A 152 8.69 -7.11 13.81
N PHE A 153 7.44 -7.52 14.03
CA PHE A 153 6.73 -7.28 15.27
C PHE A 153 6.88 -8.42 16.30
N ALA A 154 7.70 -9.44 16.02
CA ALA A 154 7.90 -10.58 16.94
C ALA A 154 8.54 -10.20 18.28
N VAL A 155 9.21 -9.05 18.34
CA VAL A 155 9.77 -8.44 19.56
C VAL A 155 8.69 -8.05 20.59
N LEU A 156 7.45 -7.81 20.15
CA LEU A 156 6.36 -7.39 21.01
C LEU A 156 5.57 -8.58 21.57
N ALA A 157 5.13 -8.48 22.82
CA ALA A 157 4.21 -9.46 23.40
C ALA A 157 2.87 -9.46 22.63
N PRO A 158 2.10 -10.56 22.65
CA PRO A 158 0.81 -10.63 21.95
C PRO A 158 -0.16 -9.48 22.30
N ALA A 159 -0.20 -9.06 23.58
CA ALA A 159 -1.03 -7.95 24.03
C ALA A 159 -0.59 -6.61 23.42
N ASP A 160 0.73 -6.33 23.42
CA ASP A 160 1.29 -5.10 22.85
C ASP A 160 1.06 -5.02 21.34
N ARG A 161 1.14 -6.16 20.63
CA ARG A 161 0.81 -6.22 19.19
C ARG A 161 -0.65 -5.87 18.92
N ALA A 162 -1.56 -6.40 19.74
CA ALA A 162 -2.99 -6.11 19.61
C ALA A 162 -3.28 -4.63 19.88
N GLU A 163 -2.63 -4.06 20.91
CA GLU A 163 -2.78 -2.64 21.24
C GLU A 163 -2.18 -1.74 20.17
N LEU A 164 -0.98 -2.05 19.67
CA LEU A 164 -0.37 -1.32 18.56
C LEU A 164 -1.25 -1.37 17.31
N ALA A 165 -1.81 -2.52 16.96
CA ALA A 165 -2.73 -2.65 15.83
C ALA A 165 -3.98 -1.78 16.01
N ARG A 166 -4.55 -1.73 17.23
CA ARG A 166 -5.70 -0.87 17.56
C ARG A 166 -5.35 0.61 17.41
N LEU A 167 -4.19 1.03 17.92
CA LEU A 167 -3.72 2.42 17.83
C LEU A 167 -3.45 2.83 16.38
N LEU A 168 -2.73 1.99 15.61
CA LEU A 168 -2.45 2.25 14.20
C LEU A 168 -3.72 2.27 13.36
N ALA A 169 -4.72 1.43 13.65
CA ALA A 169 -6.01 1.46 12.95
C ALA A 169 -6.74 2.79 13.19
N ARG A 170 -6.66 3.36 14.40
CA ARG A 170 -7.22 4.69 14.69
C ARG A 170 -6.49 5.79 13.92
N VAL A 171 -5.17 5.72 13.83
CA VAL A 171 -4.36 6.67 13.05
C VAL A 171 -4.68 6.55 11.55
N ALA A 172 -4.81 5.34 11.02
CA ALA A 172 -5.14 5.10 9.60
C ALA A 172 -6.56 5.51 9.22
N ALA A 173 -7.47 5.57 10.18
CA ALA A 173 -8.83 6.08 10.00
C ALA A 173 -8.92 7.61 10.14
N ASN A 174 -7.81 8.31 10.40
CA ASN A 174 -7.81 9.76 10.57
C ASN A 174 -8.13 10.44 9.23
N PRO A 175 -9.25 11.20 9.13
CA PRO A 175 -9.66 11.84 7.88
C PRO A 175 -8.83 13.07 7.50
N ALA A 176 -7.87 13.48 8.35
CA ALA A 176 -7.13 14.74 8.20
C ALA A 176 -6.01 14.74 7.13
N GLU A 177 -5.88 13.73 6.26
CA GLU A 177 -4.84 13.72 5.22
C GLU A 177 -5.34 14.24 3.87
N GLY A 178 -5.34 15.57 3.76
CA GLY A 178 -5.25 16.31 2.51
C GLY A 178 -4.18 17.38 2.67
N ILE A 179 -2.90 16.99 2.68
CA ILE A 179 -1.82 17.97 2.52
C ILE A 179 -1.76 18.27 1.02
N GLU A 180 -2.22 19.48 0.67
CA GLU A 180 -2.10 20.12 -0.65
C GLU A 180 -0.65 20.20 -1.14
#